data_AF-A0A2R6DMW4-F1
#
_entry.id   AF-A0A2R6DMW4-F1
#
_cell.length_a   1.000
_cell.length_b   1.000
_cell.length_c   1.000
_cell.angle_alpha   90.00
_cell.angle_beta   90.00
_cell.angle_gamma   90.00
#
_symmetry.space_group_name_H-M   'P 1'
#
loop_
_entity.id
_entity.type
_entity.pdbx_description
1 polymer ?
#
loop_
_entity_poly.entity_id
_entity_poly.type
_entity_poly.pdbx_seq_one_letter_code
_entity_poly.pdbx_strand_id
1 'polypeptide(L)'
;MKVDISAVLEGGYEKTVARTGVQFAAVFFALSALNALFAPEPETLPMEDSPVGDVAPAGGGGPTGPSLGLSPTVAGLLSLLVTILSALVTIAAIRTFVAGETESIPEEYFTRSIVWVAVNFVIGGIAFAIVVGIGLVFLVVPGLFLLVSLFFWQVFIAVEDENFL
;
A
#
# COMPACT_ATOMS: atom_id res chain seq x y z
N MET A 1 -24.88 21.20 -14.89
CA MET A 1 -23.81 20.35 -15.43
C MET A 1 -24.26 18.91 -15.24
N LYS A 2 -24.55 18.16 -16.32
CA LYS A 2 -24.92 16.74 -16.19
C LYS A 2 -23.62 15.96 -16.17
N VAL A 3 -23.36 15.26 -15.07
CA VAL A 3 -22.23 14.35 -14.96
C VAL A 3 -22.63 13.07 -15.67
N ASP A 4 -22.08 12.84 -16.85
CA ASP A 4 -22.24 11.55 -17.55
C ASP A 4 -21.37 10.52 -16.84
N ILE A 5 -22.00 9.78 -15.92
CA ILE A 5 -21.38 8.73 -15.11
C ILE A 5 -20.72 7.66 -16.00
N SER A 6 -21.30 7.36 -17.16
CA SER A 6 -20.72 6.43 -18.14
C SER A 6 -19.40 6.95 -18.69
N ALA A 7 -19.34 8.21 -19.12
CA ALA A 7 -18.11 8.80 -19.66
C ALA A 7 -16.99 8.87 -18.61
N VAL A 8 -17.35 9.12 -17.35
CA VAL A 8 -16.38 9.12 -16.23
C VAL A 8 -15.86 7.71 -15.95
N LEU A 9 -16.74 6.69 -15.94
CA LEU A 9 -16.36 5.30 -15.74
C LEU A 9 -15.50 4.77 -16.89
N GLU A 10 -15.86 5.06 -18.12
CA GLU A 10 -15.15 4.62 -19.33
C GLU A 10 -13.76 5.26 -19.41
N GLY A 11 -13.65 6.56 -19.13
CA GLY A 11 -12.35 7.24 -19.04
C GLY A 11 -11.47 6.71 -17.90
N GLY A 12 -12.06 6.34 -16.76
CA GLY A 12 -11.32 5.69 -15.65
C GLY A 12 -10.82 4.30 -16.02
N TYR A 13 -11.65 3.51 -16.69
CA TYR A 13 -11.31 2.17 -17.17
C TYR A 13 -10.21 2.21 -18.23
N GLU A 14 -10.33 3.08 -19.24
CA GLU A 14 -9.30 3.27 -20.26
C GLU A 14 -7.95 3.64 -19.64
N LYS A 15 -7.93 4.53 -18.65
CA LYS A 15 -6.69 4.90 -17.93
C LYS A 15 -6.11 3.73 -17.12
N THR A 16 -6.95 2.84 -16.59
CA THR A 16 -6.50 1.67 -15.82
C THR A 16 -5.89 0.61 -16.74
N VAL A 17 -6.46 0.42 -17.93
CA VAL A 17 -5.98 -0.55 -18.94
C VAL A 17 -4.87 0.05 -19.84
N ALA A 18 -4.66 1.37 -19.79
CA ALA A 18 -3.58 2.04 -20.48
C ALA A 18 -2.20 1.52 -20.05
N ARG A 19 -1.19 1.79 -20.88
CA ARG A 19 0.18 1.30 -20.71
C ARG A 19 0.73 1.60 -19.32
N THR A 20 0.52 2.82 -18.82
CA THR A 20 0.95 3.24 -17.49
C THR A 20 0.26 2.44 -16.38
N GLY A 21 -1.06 2.23 -16.49
CA GLY A 21 -1.82 1.45 -15.50
C GLY A 21 -1.37 0.00 -15.42
N VAL A 22 -1.14 -0.63 -16.58
CA VAL A 22 -0.59 -1.99 -16.66
C VAL A 22 0.84 -2.04 -16.11
N GLN A 23 1.67 -1.03 -16.39
CA GLN A 23 3.03 -0.95 -15.83
C GLN A 23 3.01 -0.87 -14.31
N PHE A 24 2.18 -0.01 -13.71
CA PHE A 24 2.05 0.06 -12.25
C PHE A 24 1.51 -1.25 -11.68
N ALA A 25 0.50 -1.85 -12.28
CA ALA A 25 -0.01 -3.15 -11.86
C ALA A 25 1.08 -4.24 -11.89
N ALA A 26 1.90 -4.27 -12.95
CA ALA A 26 3.03 -5.20 -13.07
C ALA A 26 4.10 -4.93 -12.00
N VAL A 27 4.42 -3.67 -11.72
CA VAL A 27 5.38 -3.29 -10.67
C VAL A 27 4.85 -3.68 -9.29
N PHE A 28 3.59 -3.38 -8.97
CA PHE A 28 2.97 -3.79 -7.70
C PHE A 28 2.91 -5.31 -7.55
N PHE A 29 2.59 -6.03 -8.63
CA PHE A 29 2.62 -7.49 -8.63
C PHE A 29 4.03 -8.02 -8.38
N ALA A 30 5.05 -7.46 -9.04
CA ALA A 30 6.44 -7.83 -8.82
C ALA A 30 6.90 -7.55 -7.38
N LEU A 31 6.56 -6.39 -6.82
CA LEU A 31 6.85 -6.04 -5.43
C LEU A 31 6.12 -6.97 -4.46
N SER A 32 4.85 -7.30 -4.72
CA SER A 32 4.08 -8.23 -3.91
C SER A 32 4.66 -9.63 -3.94
N ALA A 33 5.05 -10.13 -5.11
CA ALA A 33 5.71 -11.42 -5.27
C ALA A 33 7.06 -11.44 -4.55
N LEU A 34 7.85 -10.37 -4.70
CA LEU A 34 9.15 -10.24 -4.06
C LEU A 34 9.03 -10.14 -2.53
N ASN A 35 8.01 -9.46 -2.00
CA ASN A 35 7.70 -9.47 -0.57
C ASN A 35 7.27 -10.87 -0.10
N ALA A 36 6.47 -11.59 -0.89
CA ALA A 36 6.05 -12.95 -0.57
C ALA A 36 7.24 -13.93 -0.46
N LEU A 37 8.31 -13.74 -1.25
CA LEU A 37 9.55 -14.53 -1.13
C LEU A 37 10.31 -14.28 0.18
N PHE A 38 10.13 -13.08 0.77
CA PHE A 38 10.76 -12.68 2.02
C PHE A 38 9.88 -12.96 3.24
N ALA A 39 8.67 -13.48 3.04
CA ALA A 39 7.81 -13.84 4.16
C ALA A 39 8.54 -14.88 5.03
N PRO A 40 8.68 -14.63 6.35
CA PRO A 40 9.21 -15.65 7.24
C PRO A 40 8.31 -16.88 7.15
N GLU A 41 8.92 -18.06 7.07
CA GLU A 41 8.14 -19.29 7.18
C GLU A 41 7.39 -19.26 8.51
N PRO A 42 6.13 -19.73 8.56
CA PRO A 42 5.52 -20.00 9.84
C PRO A 42 6.46 -20.95 10.55
N GLU A 43 7.07 -20.50 11.66
CA GLU A 43 7.75 -21.40 12.57
C GLU A 43 6.75 -22.51 12.83
N THR A 44 7.06 -23.71 12.35
CA THR A 44 6.40 -24.91 12.84
C THR A 44 6.79 -24.96 14.30
N LEU A 45 5.99 -24.30 15.15
CA LEU A 45 6.06 -24.50 16.59
C LEU A 45 6.14 -26.01 16.77
N PRO A 46 7.12 -26.54 17.53
CA PRO A 46 7.10 -27.94 17.91
C PRO A 46 5.69 -28.20 18.41
N MET A 47 4.99 -29.16 17.81
CA MET A 47 3.67 -29.58 18.30
C MET A 47 3.87 -30.12 19.71
N GLU A 48 3.92 -29.23 20.70
CA GLU A 48 3.64 -29.57 22.09
C GLU A 48 2.16 -29.91 22.12
N ASP A 49 1.93 -31.21 22.20
CA ASP A 49 0.70 -31.93 22.50
C ASP A 49 -0.23 -31.11 23.39
N SER A 50 -1.02 -30.22 22.78
CA SER A 50 -2.00 -29.38 23.45
C SER A 50 -3.36 -30.01 23.24
N PRO A 51 -3.90 -30.74 24.23
CA PRO A 51 -5.22 -31.30 24.11
C PRO A 51 -6.23 -30.16 24.27
N VAL A 52 -7.16 -30.08 23.32
CA VAL A 52 -8.36 -29.22 23.32
C VAL A 52 -8.15 -27.80 22.76
N GLY A 53 -8.56 -27.64 21.49
CA GLY A 53 -9.61 -26.67 21.17
C GLY A 53 -9.24 -25.22 20.91
N ASP A 54 -7.97 -24.88 20.70
CA ASP A 54 -7.62 -23.53 20.24
C ASP A 54 -7.87 -23.39 18.74
N VAL A 55 -9.01 -22.78 18.41
CA VAL A 55 -9.23 -22.14 17.12
C VAL A 55 -8.06 -21.21 16.82
N ALA A 56 -7.19 -21.64 15.90
CA ALA A 56 -6.13 -20.80 15.36
C ALA A 56 -6.72 -19.42 15.00
N PRO A 57 -6.07 -18.30 15.38
CA PRO A 57 -6.56 -17.00 14.99
C PRO A 57 -6.55 -16.93 13.46
N ALA A 58 -7.76 -16.94 12.89
CA ALA A 58 -7.99 -16.64 11.49
C ALA A 58 -7.61 -15.17 11.25
N GLY A 59 -6.32 -14.92 11.05
CA GLY A 59 -5.78 -13.56 10.87
C GLY A 59 -4.32 -13.49 10.43
N GLY A 60 -3.55 -14.58 10.45
CA GLY A 60 -2.15 -14.60 10.04
C GLY A 60 -1.90 -15.45 8.80
N GLY A 61 -2.60 -15.18 7.71
CA GLY A 61 -2.30 -15.79 6.41
C GLY A 61 -1.01 -15.22 5.83
N GLY A 62 0.13 -15.55 6.45
CA GLY A 62 1.43 -15.35 5.82
C GLY A 62 1.43 -16.09 4.46
N PRO A 63 2.03 -15.52 3.40
CA PRO A 63 2.06 -16.15 2.10
C PRO A 63 2.56 -17.59 2.21
N THR A 64 1.73 -18.58 1.85
CA THR A 64 2.12 -19.99 1.75
C THR A 64 2.88 -20.24 0.43
N GLY A 65 3.73 -19.31 0.05
CA GLY A 65 4.49 -19.30 -1.19
C GLY A 65 5.94 -19.80 -1.00
N PRO A 66 6.72 -19.87 -2.09
CA PRO A 66 8.14 -20.23 -2.00
C PRO A 66 8.88 -19.20 -1.15
N SER A 67 9.43 -19.63 -0.02
CA SER A 67 10.28 -18.82 0.85
C SER A 67 11.75 -19.02 0.48
N LEU A 68 12.57 -17.98 0.66
CA LEU A 68 14.02 -18.08 0.44
C LEU A 68 14.78 -18.64 1.65
N GLY A 69 14.10 -19.10 2.71
CA GLY A 69 14.74 -19.62 3.92
C GLY A 69 15.68 -18.61 4.60
N LEU A 70 15.40 -17.32 4.46
CA LEU A 70 16.23 -16.25 5.02
C LEU A 70 16.04 -16.15 6.54
N SER A 71 17.10 -15.73 7.25
CA SER A 71 16.99 -15.40 8.68
C SER A 71 15.87 -14.35 8.87
N PRO A 72 15.04 -14.46 9.93
CA PRO A 72 13.95 -13.51 10.19
C PRO A 72 14.39 -12.05 10.18
N THR A 73 15.60 -11.75 10.67
CA THR A 73 16.18 -10.40 10.66
C THR A 73 16.44 -9.90 9.23
N VAL A 74 17.00 -10.75 8.37
CA VAL A 74 17.31 -10.39 6.97
C VAL A 74 16.02 -10.27 6.16
N ALA A 75 15.10 -11.21 6.34
CA ALA A 75 13.77 -11.19 5.75
C ALA A 75 13.00 -9.91 6.13
N GLY A 76 13.00 -9.53 7.40
CA GLY A 76 12.34 -8.32 7.90
C GLY A 76 12.93 -7.04 7.30
N LEU A 77 14.26 -6.93 7.22
CA LEU A 77 14.91 -5.78 6.59
C LEU A 77 14.60 -5.67 5.09
N LEU A 78 14.60 -6.79 4.38
CA LEU A 78 14.23 -6.81 2.96
C LEU A 78 12.75 -6.45 2.76
N SER A 79 11.84 -6.99 3.58
CA SER A 79 10.41 -6.63 3.55
C SER A 79 10.19 -5.14 3.83
N LEU A 80 10.95 -4.55 4.77
CA LEU A 80 10.93 -3.11 5.02
C LEU A 80 11.36 -2.32 3.78
N LEU A 81 12.45 -2.71 3.11
CA LEU A 81 12.90 -2.06 1.87
C LEU A 81 11.85 -2.15 0.76
N VAL A 82 11.21 -3.31 0.60
CA VAL A 82 10.11 -3.49 -0.37
C VAL A 82 8.92 -2.61 -0.04
N THR A 83 8.61 -2.46 1.24
CA THR A 83 7.53 -1.58 1.71
C THR A 83 7.82 -0.12 1.37
N ILE A 84 9.06 0.34 1.60
CA ILE A 84 9.50 1.69 1.22
C ILE A 84 9.40 1.87 -0.29
N LEU A 85 9.90 0.90 -1.07
CA LEU A 85 9.85 0.96 -2.53
C LEU A 85 8.41 0.98 -3.06
N SER A 86 7.51 0.21 -2.44
CA SER A 86 6.08 0.22 -2.74
C SER A 86 5.44 1.58 -2.45
N ALA A 87 5.81 2.25 -1.35
CA ALA A 87 5.34 3.59 -1.06
C ALA A 87 5.79 4.60 -2.13
N LEU A 88 7.05 4.52 -2.60
CA LEU A 88 7.56 5.36 -3.68
C LEU A 88 6.79 5.14 -4.99
N VAL A 89 6.55 3.88 -5.34
CA VAL A 89 5.75 3.52 -6.52
C VAL A 89 4.31 4.03 -6.38
N THR A 90 3.74 3.99 -5.18
CA THR A 90 2.40 4.53 -4.90
C THR A 90 2.34 6.04 -5.12
N ILE A 91 3.31 6.80 -4.62
CA ILE A 91 3.40 8.24 -4.83
C ILE A 91 3.51 8.57 -6.33
N ALA A 92 4.39 7.86 -7.05
CA ALA A 92 4.55 8.04 -8.48
C ALA A 92 3.27 7.69 -9.24
N ALA A 93 2.59 6.60 -8.87
CA ALA A 93 1.30 6.23 -9.46
C ALA A 93 0.26 7.33 -9.28
N ILE A 94 0.12 7.87 -8.06
CA ILE A 94 -0.80 8.99 -7.79
C ILE A 94 -0.46 10.19 -8.69
N ARG A 95 0.81 10.61 -8.73
CA ARG A 95 1.26 11.74 -9.58
C ARG A 95 0.93 11.50 -11.06
N THR A 96 1.21 10.33 -11.58
CA THR A 96 0.96 10.00 -12.99
C THR A 96 -0.53 9.92 -13.33
N PHE A 97 -1.35 9.30 -12.48
CA PHE A 97 -2.79 9.22 -12.71
C PHE A 97 -3.49 10.58 -12.60
N VAL A 98 -3.01 11.44 -11.69
CA VAL A 98 -3.51 12.82 -11.53
C VAL A 98 -3.09 13.70 -12.71
N ALA A 99 -1.84 13.60 -13.17
CA ALA A 99 -1.37 14.31 -14.37
C ALA A 99 -2.09 13.85 -15.66
N GLY A 100 -2.61 12.62 -15.67
CA GLY A 100 -3.33 12.06 -16.82
C GLY A 100 -2.39 11.43 -17.86
N GLU A 101 -1.13 11.18 -17.51
CA GLU A 101 -0.12 10.60 -18.40
C GLU A 101 -0.39 9.11 -18.67
N THR A 102 -0.78 8.78 -19.90
CA THR A 102 -1.12 7.40 -20.32
C THR A 102 -0.06 6.70 -21.15
N GLU A 103 0.95 7.43 -21.66
CA GLU A 103 1.94 6.90 -22.60
C GLU A 103 3.33 6.63 -21.99
N SER A 104 3.76 7.39 -21.00
CA SER A 104 5.05 7.22 -20.30
C SER A 104 4.97 7.71 -18.86
N ILE A 105 5.84 7.18 -18.01
CA ILE A 105 5.99 7.59 -16.62
C ILE A 105 7.11 8.65 -16.57
N PRO A 106 6.82 9.93 -16.28
CA PRO A 106 7.85 10.97 -16.22
C PRO A 106 8.83 10.72 -15.07
N GLU A 107 10.13 10.63 -15.38
CA GLU A 107 11.20 10.44 -14.38
C GLU A 107 11.29 11.60 -13.37
N GLU A 108 10.75 12.76 -13.73
CA GLU A 108 10.69 13.95 -12.86
C GLU A 108 9.83 13.71 -11.60
N TYR A 109 8.84 12.82 -11.68
CA TYR A 109 8.03 12.41 -10.52
C TYR A 109 8.77 11.53 -9.53
N PHE A 110 9.88 10.91 -9.95
CA PHE A 110 10.76 10.11 -9.10
C PHE A 110 11.96 10.88 -8.54
N THR A 111 12.25 12.08 -9.05
CA THR A 111 13.51 12.77 -8.75
C THR A 111 13.32 14.07 -7.98
N ARG A 112 12.17 14.75 -8.11
CA ARG A 112 11.90 15.97 -7.35
C ARG A 112 11.24 15.67 -6.01
N SER A 113 11.86 16.15 -4.92
CA SER A 113 11.38 16.10 -3.52
C SER A 113 11.03 14.71 -2.96
N ILE A 114 11.32 13.61 -3.68
CA ILE A 114 10.76 12.29 -3.39
C ILE A 114 11.07 11.76 -1.99
N VAL A 115 12.25 12.05 -1.44
CA VAL A 115 12.62 11.60 -0.09
C VAL A 115 11.76 12.31 0.97
N TRP A 116 11.53 13.62 0.81
CA TRP A 116 10.71 14.40 1.73
C TRP A 116 9.23 14.02 1.64
N VAL A 117 8.74 13.80 0.42
CA VAL A 117 7.37 13.34 0.17
C VAL A 117 7.18 11.93 0.71
N ALA A 118 8.15 11.03 0.51
CA ALA A 118 8.10 9.67 1.05
C ALA A 118 8.10 9.65 2.58
N VAL A 119 8.94 10.48 3.23
CA VAL A 119 8.96 10.60 4.69
C VAL A 119 7.61 11.12 5.20
N ASN A 120 7.05 12.18 4.61
CA ASN A 120 5.73 12.69 4.97
C ASN A 120 4.64 11.65 4.70
N PHE A 121 4.72 10.88 3.61
CA PHE A 121 3.78 9.82 3.29
C PHE A 121 3.83 8.70 4.35
N VAL A 122 5.02 8.30 4.80
CA VAL A 122 5.16 7.31 5.88
C VAL A 122 4.59 7.86 7.20
N ILE A 123 4.94 9.10 7.57
CA ILE A 123 4.47 9.74 8.80
C ILE A 123 2.94 9.89 8.79
N GLY A 124 2.38 10.42 7.71
CA GLY A 124 0.94 10.56 7.54
C GLY A 124 0.22 9.21 7.52
N GLY A 125 0.85 8.17 6.97
CA GLY A 125 0.31 6.81 6.96
C GLY A 125 0.23 6.21 8.36
N ILE A 126 1.27 6.41 9.17
CA ILE A 126 1.30 6.01 10.57
C ILE A 126 0.23 6.78 11.36
N ALA A 127 0.16 8.10 11.21
CA ALA A 127 -0.83 8.93 11.88
C ALA A 127 -2.27 8.53 11.49
N PHE A 128 -2.52 8.31 10.20
CA PHE A 128 -3.79 7.80 9.68
C PHE A 128 -4.16 6.45 10.31
N ALA A 129 -3.23 5.49 10.29
CA ALA A 129 -3.47 4.16 10.85
C ALA A 129 -3.77 4.21 12.35
N ILE A 130 -3.07 5.05 13.11
CA ILE A 130 -3.30 5.25 14.54
C ILE A 130 -4.68 5.86 14.78
N VAL A 131 -5.00 6.98 14.12
CA VAL A 131 -6.26 7.71 14.33
C VAL A 131 -7.46 6.86 13.93
N VAL A 132 -7.41 6.21 12.76
CA VAL A 132 -8.49 5.33 12.28
C VAL A 132 -8.56 4.06 13.12
N GLY A 133 -7.42 3.46 13.47
CA GLY A 133 -7.36 2.25 14.29
C GLY A 133 -7.95 2.48 15.68
N ILE A 134 -7.54 3.55 16.37
CA ILE A 134 -8.15 3.97 17.64
C ILE A 134 -9.64 4.24 17.44
N GLY A 135 -10.00 4.98 16.38
CA GLY A 135 -11.40 5.24 16.03
C GLY A 135 -12.22 3.96 15.95
N LEU A 136 -11.77 2.97 15.18
CA LEU A 136 -12.48 1.69 15.00
C LEU A 136 -12.53 0.84 16.27
N VAL A 137 -11.45 0.83 17.06
CA VAL A 137 -11.38 0.06 18.33
C VAL A 137 -12.33 0.61 19.37
N PHE A 138 -12.39 1.94 19.54
CA PHE A 138 -13.26 2.55 20.54
C PHE A 138 -14.70 2.69 20.06
N LEU A 139 -14.91 3.17 18.83
CA LEU A 139 -16.23 3.38 18.25
C LEU A 139 -16.22 3.16 16.72
N VAL A 140 -16.74 2.03 16.27
CA VAL A 140 -16.79 1.64 14.86
C VAL A 140 -17.30 2.76 13.93
N VAL A 141 -18.40 3.43 14.29
CA VAL A 141 -19.01 4.48 13.44
C VAL A 141 -18.09 5.72 13.27
N PRO A 142 -17.59 6.36 14.35
CA PRO A 142 -16.52 7.36 14.28
C PRO A 142 -15.26 6.89 13.55
N GLY A 143 -14.83 5.64 13.73
CA GLY A 143 -13.69 5.07 13.01
C GLY A 143 -13.90 5.04 11.50
N LEU A 144 -15.08 4.61 11.05
CA LEU A 144 -15.46 4.63 9.63
C LEU A 144 -15.56 6.07 9.09
N PHE A 145 -16.10 7.00 9.88
CA PHE A 145 -16.13 8.41 9.51
C PHE A 145 -14.72 8.97 9.28
N LEU A 146 -13.78 8.68 10.18
CA LEU A 146 -12.38 9.07 10.04
C LEU A 146 -11.72 8.41 8.82
N LEU A 147 -11.93 7.11 8.62
CA LEU A 147 -11.41 6.36 7.47
C LEU A 147 -11.81 7.05 6.15
N VAL A 148 -13.10 7.32 5.96
CA VAL A 148 -13.62 7.92 4.72
C VAL A 148 -13.17 9.38 4.58
N SER A 149 -13.21 10.16 5.66
CA SER A 149 -12.85 11.58 5.64
C SER A 149 -11.36 11.78 5.35
N LEU A 150 -10.52 10.92 5.93
CA LEU A 150 -9.08 11.03 5.78
C LEU A 150 -8.60 10.33 4.52
N PHE A 151 -9.35 9.40 3.90
CA PHE A 151 -8.89 8.55 2.79
C PHE A 151 -8.07 9.26 1.69
N PHE A 152 -8.46 10.49 1.34
CA PHE A 152 -7.82 11.27 0.28
C PHE A 152 -6.53 12.00 0.69
N TRP A 153 -6.07 11.90 1.93
CA TRP A 153 -4.84 12.54 2.42
C TRP A 153 -3.59 12.20 1.58
N GLN A 154 -3.55 11.00 1.00
CA GLN A 154 -2.45 10.55 0.14
C GLN A 154 -2.30 11.40 -1.12
N VAL A 155 -3.41 11.90 -1.67
CA VAL A 155 -3.41 12.76 -2.86
C VAL A 155 -2.79 14.10 -2.53
N PHE A 156 -3.16 14.70 -1.39
CA PHE A 156 -2.63 15.99 -0.94
C PHE A 156 -1.10 15.97 -0.79
N ILE A 157 -0.57 14.92 -0.16
CA ILE A 157 0.89 14.80 0.00
C ILE A 157 1.59 14.51 -1.32
N ALA A 158 1.00 13.64 -2.15
CA ALA A 158 1.65 13.20 -3.38
C ALA A 158 1.62 14.26 -4.49
N VAL A 159 0.58 15.09 -4.55
CA VAL A 159 0.35 16.07 -5.63
C VAL A 159 0.76 17.47 -5.22
N GLU A 160 0.29 17.94 -4.05
CA GLU A 160 0.51 19.31 -3.63
C GLU A 160 1.88 19.53 -2.93
N ASP A 161 2.67 18.47 -2.68
CA ASP A 161 3.94 18.53 -1.94
C ASP A 161 3.81 19.20 -0.56
N GLU A 162 2.59 19.27 -0.02
CA GLU A 162 2.32 19.86 1.30
C GLU A 162 2.75 18.90 2.41
N ASN A 163 3.31 19.47 3.49
CA ASN A 163 3.61 18.71 4.69
C ASN A 163 2.32 18.17 5.30
N PHE A 164 2.40 17.00 5.93
CA PHE A 164 1.27 16.44 6.68
C PHE A 164 0.88 17.29 7.91
N LEU A 165 1.70 18.29 8.28
CA LEU A 165 1.52 19.22 9.40
C LEU A 165 1.38 20.66 8.91
#